data_AF-A0A1F2HCL1-F1
#
_entry.id   AF-A0A1F2HCL1-F1
#
_cell.length_a   1.000
_cell.length_b   1.000
_cell.length_c   1.000
_cell.angle_alpha   90.00
_cell.angle_beta   90.00
_cell.angle_gamma   90.00
#
_symmetry.space_group_name_H-M   'P 1'
#
loop_
_entity.id
_entity.type
_entity.pdbx_description
1 polymer ?
#
loop_
_entity_poly.entity_id
_entity_poly.type
_entity_poly.pdbx_seq_one_letter_code
_entity_poly.pdbx_strand_id
1 'polypeptide(L)' 'MIYTVTLNPSIDFIVRIDKVEIGEVNRIESDDKFAGGKGINVSRILQRLGIDNTATGFIGGFTGRFVTDSLDAEGIKTT' A
#
# COMPACT_ATOMS: atom_id res chain seq x y z
N MET A 1 -2.28 -22.64 1.34
CA MET A 1 -2.46 -21.48 0.46
C MET A 1 -3.24 -20.42 1.22
N ILE A 2 -2.66 -19.25 1.49
CA ILE A 2 -3.31 -18.18 2.25
C ILE A 2 -3.77 -17.09 1.29
N TYR A 3 -5.02 -16.65 1.45
CA TYR A 3 -5.55 -15.50 0.72
C TYR A 3 -5.84 -14.38 1.70
N THR A 4 -5.47 -13.16 1.33
CA THR A 4 -5.90 -11.96 2.06
C THR A 4 -6.87 -11.18 1.19
N VAL A 5 -7.89 -10.59 1.80
CA VAL A 5 -8.90 -9.80 1.09
C VAL A 5 -8.80 -8.35 1.56
N THR A 6 -8.63 -7.42 0.63
CA THR A 6 -8.70 -5.98 0.89
C THR A 6 -9.82 -5.37 0.06
N LEU A 7 -10.97 -5.13 0.69
CA LEU A 7 -12.15 -4.58 0.01
C LEU A 7 -11.97 -3.13 -0.43
N ASN A 8 -11.11 -2.38 0.26
CA ASN A 8 -10.82 -0.99 -0.02
C ASN A 8 -9.30 -0.74 0.09
N PRO A 9 -8.50 -1.12 -0.92
CA PRO A 9 -7.07 -0.85 -0.92
C PRO A 9 -6.79 0.64 -1.07
N SER A 10 -5.66 1.07 -0.54
CA SER A 10 -5.25 2.47 -0.51
C SER A 10 -3.85 2.68 -1.08
N ILE A 11 -3.57 3.93 -1.42
CA ILE A 11 -2.20 4.43 -1.46
C ILE A 11 -1.98 5.19 -0.16
N ASP A 12 -1.11 4.65 0.69
CA ASP A 12 -0.75 5.31 1.94
C ASP A 12 0.28 6.39 1.59
N PHE A 13 -0.16 7.66 1.62
CA PHE A 13 0.67 8.83 1.30
C PHE A 13 1.21 9.44 2.59
N ILE A 14 2.46 9.14 2.89
CA ILE A 14 3.14 9.59 4.11
C ILE A 14 3.96 10.82 3.76
N VAL A 15 3.60 11.95 4.36
CA VAL A 15 4.32 13.22 4.18
C VAL A 15 5.10 13.57 5.44
N ARG A 16 6.30 14.11 5.27
CA ARG A 16 7.14 14.62 6.36
C ARG A 16 7.30 16.12 6.23
N ILE A 17 7.09 16.80 7.34
CA ILE A 17 7.17 18.24 7.48
C ILE A 17 7.71 18.54 8.88
N ASP A 18 8.55 19.57 9.01
CA ASP A 18 9.07 20.01 10.31
C ASP A 18 7.93 20.37 11.28
N LYS A 19 6.95 21.13 10.79
CA LYS A 19 5.78 21.54 11.58
C LYS A 19 4.53 21.69 10.72
N VAL A 20 3.39 21.23 11.26
CA VAL A 20 2.07 21.47 10.67
C VAL A 20 1.52 22.79 11.21
N GLU A 21 1.26 23.73 10.32
CA GLU A 21 0.61 25.02 10.61
C GLU A 21 -0.84 24.99 10.11
N ILE A 22 -1.81 25.01 11.02
CA ILE A 22 -3.23 24.89 10.67
C ILE A 22 -3.74 26.20 10.05
N GLY A 23 -4.46 26.08 8.94
CA GLY A 23 -5.00 27.24 8.21
C GLY A 23 -4.02 27.86 7.20
N GLU A 24 -2.79 27.36 7.15
CA GLU A 24 -1.71 27.88 6.30
C GLU A 24 -1.29 26.90 5.21
N VAL A 25 -0.53 27.40 4.22
CA VAL A 25 0.09 26.56 3.18
C VAL A 25 1.32 25.85 3.76
N ASN A 26 1.17 24.54 3.99
CA ASN A 26 2.22 23.65 4.47
C ASN A 26 3.07 23.12 3.30
N ARG A 27 4.40 23.16 3.41
CA ARG A 27 5.33 22.62 2.40
C ARG A 27 5.99 21.37 2.95
N ILE A 28 5.90 20.28 2.18
CA ILE A 28 6.51 19.01 2.53
C ILE A 28 8.02 19.05 2.32
N GLU A 29 8.77 18.38 3.19
CA GLU A 29 10.21 18.16 3.01
C GLU A 29 10.48 16.91 2.19
N SER A 30 9.67 15.87 2.43
CA SER A 30 9.71 14.60 1.69
C SER A 30 8.39 13.88 1.79
N ASP A 31 8.20 12.90 0.91
CA ASP A 31 7.06 12.01 0.93
C ASP A 31 7.43 10.59 0.50
N ASP A 32 6.63 9.63 0.96
CA ASP A 32 6.64 8.25 0.49
C ASP A 32 5.21 7.81 0.17
N LYS A 33 5.08 6.89 -0.79
CA LYS A 33 3.81 6.28 -1.20
C LYS A 33 3.93 4.77 -1.14
N PHE A 34 2.97 4.12 -0.49
CA PHE A 34 2.95 2.66 -0.37
C PHE A 34 1.59 2.09 -0.75
N ALA A 35 1.58 0.85 -1.27
CA ALA A 35 0.36 0.06 -1.34
C ALA A 35 -0.11 -0.27 0.08
N GLY A 36 -1.33 0.16 0.40
CA GLY A 36 -1.94 0.09 1.72
C GLY A 36 -3.24 -0.70 1.74
N GLY A 37 -3.67 -1.06 2.95
CA GLY A 37 -4.84 -1.88 3.21
C GLY A 37 -4.52 -3.07 4.12
N LYS A 38 -5.49 -3.49 4.94
CA LYS A 38 -5.23 -4.51 5.97
C LYS A 38 -4.78 -5.85 5.39
N GLY A 39 -5.49 -6.38 4.37
CA GLY A 39 -5.10 -7.64 3.73
C GLY A 39 -3.75 -7.55 3.01
N ILE A 40 -3.51 -6.42 2.33
CA ILE A 40 -2.22 -6.10 1.71
C ILE A 40 -1.08 -6.13 2.74
N ASN A 41 -1.25 -5.47 3.89
CA ASN A 41 -0.24 -5.45 4.95
C ASN A 41 0.01 -6.84 5.56
N VAL A 42 -1.03 -7.67 5.68
CA VAL A 42 -0.86 -9.08 6.09
C VAL A 42 -0.06 -9.85 5.04
N SER A 43 -0.37 -9.69 3.75
CA SER A 43 0.36 -10.34 2.65
C SER A 43 1.85 -9.96 2.65
N ARG A 44 2.15 -8.69 2.90
CA ARG A 44 3.52 -8.18 3.03
C ARG A 44 4.28 -8.84 4.18
N ILE A 45 3.64 -9.05 5.32
CA ILE A 45 4.25 -9.77 6.46
C ILE A 45 4.47 -11.24 6.10
N LEU A 46 3.46 -11.91 5.53
CA LEU A 46 3.57 -13.31 5.10
C LEU A 46 4.71 -13.51 4.09
N GLN A 47 4.82 -12.62 3.12
CA GLN A 47 5.90 -12.62 2.12
C GLN A 47 7.29 -12.50 2.77
N ARG A 48 7.47 -11.57 3.71
CA ARG A 48 8.74 -11.41 4.44
C ARG A 48 9.10 -12.61 5.31
N LEU A 49 8.10 -13.37 5.76
CA LEU A 49 8.27 -14.62 6.51
C LEU A 49 8.46 -15.84 5.60
N GLY A 50 8.46 -15.66 4.27
CA GLY A 50 8.59 -16.75 3.30
C GLY A 50 7.35 -17.65 3.19
N ILE A 51 6.19 -17.15 3.60
CA ILE A 51 4.91 -17.89 3.57
C ILE A 51 4.14 -17.54 2.30
N ASP A 52 3.86 -18.56 1.48
CA ASP A 52 3.12 -18.41 0.23
C ASP A 52 1.69 -17.88 0.46
N ASN A 53 1.36 -16.81 -0.24
CA ASN A 53 0.09 -16.11 -0.10
C ASN A 53 -0.33 -15.39 -1.39
N THR A 54 -1.59 -14.97 -1.47
CA THR A 54 -2.13 -14.15 -2.56
C THR A 54 -3.00 -13.02 -2.00
N ALA A 55 -2.70 -11.79 -2.39
CA ALA A 55 -3.49 -10.61 -2.08
C ALA A 55 -4.64 -10.47 -3.09
N THR A 56 -5.87 -10.35 -2.59
CA THR A 56 -7.08 -10.23 -3.41
C THR A 56 -7.89 -9.02 -3.00
N GLY A 57 -8.77 -8.55 -3.87
CA GLY A 57 -9.65 -7.41 -3.58
C GLY A 57 -10.14 -6.71 -4.83
N PHE A 58 -10.37 -5.40 -4.71
CA PHE A 58 -10.84 -4.56 -5.81
C PHE A 58 -9.83 -3.45 -6.07
N ILE A 59 -9.43 -3.28 -7.34
CA ILE A 59 -8.56 -2.18 -7.77
C ILE A 59 -9.21 -1.42 -8.93
N GLY A 60 -8.83 -0.15 -9.14
CA GLY A 60 -9.37 0.65 -10.22
C GLY A 60 -8.47 1.81 -10.62
N GLY A 61 -8.45 2.14 -11.91
CA GLY A 61 -7.72 3.28 -12.46
C GLY A 61 -6.20 3.20 -12.27
N PHE A 62 -5.53 4.36 -12.39
CA PHE A 62 -4.08 4.45 -12.27
C PHE A 62 -3.59 4.21 -10.84
N THR A 63 -4.39 4.57 -9.83
CA THR A 63 -4.05 4.32 -8.42
C THR A 63 -4.11 2.84 -8.09
N GLY A 64 -5.08 2.10 -8.64
CA GLY A 64 -5.12 0.64 -8.56
C GLY A 64 -3.90 -0.01 -9.22
N ARG A 65 -3.45 0.52 -10.36
CA ARG A 65 -2.22 0.05 -11.02
C ARG A 65 -0.98 0.27 -10.16
N PHE A 66 -0.86 1.42 -9.51
CA PHE A 66 0.22 1.65 -8.54
C PHE A 66 0.24 0.59 -7.43
N VAL A 67 -0.95 0.22 -6.91
CA VAL A 67 -1.06 -0.82 -5.89
C VAL A 67 -0.59 -2.17 -6.42
N THR A 68 -1.06 -2.60 -7.59
CA THR A 68 -0.65 -3.89 -8.17
C THR A 68 0.84 -3.92 -8.48
N ASP A 69 1.38 -2.88 -9.12
CA ASP A 69 2.79 -2.82 -9.50
C ASP A 69 3.72 -2.80 -8.27
N SER A 70 3.29 -2.14 -7.18
CA SER A 70 4.02 -2.13 -5.91
C SER A 70 4.07 -3.52 -5.27
N LEU A 71 2.96 -4.26 -5.27
CA LEU A 71 2.90 -5.61 -4.71
C LEU A 71 3.71 -6.60 -5.54
N ASP A 72 3.68 -6.47 -6.86
CA ASP A 72 4.44 -7.30 -7.78
C ASP A 72 5.95 -7.08 -7.60
N ALA A 73 6.38 -5.82 -7.40
CA ALA A 73 7.77 -5.48 -7.06
C ALA A 73 8.22 -6.05 -5.70
N GLU A 74 7.30 -6.25 -4.76
CA GLU A 74 7.55 -6.95 -3.48
C GLU A 74 7.48 -8.48 -3.59
N GLY A 75 7.18 -9.02 -4.78
CA GLY A 75 7.02 -10.45 -5.06
C GLY A 75 5.74 -11.06 -4.49
N ILE A 76 4.73 -10.24 -4.19
CA ILE A 76 3.44 -10.66 -3.63
C ILE A 76 2.48 -10.95 -4.78
N LYS A 77 1.97 -12.18 -4.86
CA LYS A 77 0.98 -12.58 -5.87
C LYS A 77 -0.34 -11.82 -5.68
N THR A 78 -0.92 -11.34 -6.77
CA THR A 78 -2.24 -10.69 -6.78
C THR A 78 -3.24 -11.43 -7.67
N THR A 79 -4.54 -11.38 -7.35
CA THR A 79 -5.64 -11.86 -8.22
C THR A 79 -6.86 -10.96 -8.16
#